data_AF-A0A1G9M241-F1
#
_entry.id   AF-A0A1G9M241-F1
#
_cell.length_a   1.000
_cell.length_b   1.000
_cell.length_c   1.000
_cell.angle_alpha   90.00
_cell.angle_beta   90.00
_cell.angle_gamma   90.00
#
_symmetry.space_group_name_H-M   'P 1'
#
loop_
_entity.id
_entity.type
_entity.pdbx_description
1 polymer ?
#
loop_
_entity_poly.entity_id
_entity_poly.type
_entity_poly.pdbx_seq_one_letter_code
_entity_poly.pdbx_strand_id
1 'polypeptide(L)'
;MSAMDEVAALPGGAELAALADRIETAQPQAVRDIANRWKHAAGKCGDQTNVLQRSVTQLDGAWEGRSADGFVAYMANVTKCGTSMAEALNNAATDLEAAANALETAKTSMSRICENLLSRARQTRQQLHNQPQEDVDSVIRGYCAEAAGDARSIVSQAETAVNAAAGTLKSRPGALNPKFSSLEDPNTQSFTPAPGKPVEWAPTPPPDDSTKASSTSDPRPAPATPSNNGGGGGASGGGGGGEGGGGMGGLGSSGGPPSGSPPPGNVEEWIREAIKILQANGIPVTEENIDEIWKIIEKESSGNPHAINLWDSNAQAGTPSKGLMQCIDSTFNAHKLPGHGDIWNPVDNIIAGVRYTFSRYGGFEGHPGLKAMSQGGGYQGY
;
A
#
# COMPACT_ATOMS: atom_id res chain seq x y z
N MET A 1 10.59 -26.60 29.68
CA MET A 1 9.43 -25.97 30.32
C MET A 1 9.24 -24.63 29.65
N SER A 2 8.06 -24.39 29.09
CA SER A 2 7.70 -23.03 28.63
C SER A 2 7.54 -22.13 29.86
N ALA A 3 7.56 -20.80 29.67
CA ALA A 3 7.26 -19.87 30.75
C ALA A 3 5.87 -20.13 31.37
N MET A 4 4.92 -20.69 30.60
CA MET A 4 3.59 -21.05 31.09
C MET A 4 3.61 -22.28 32.00
N ASP A 5 4.44 -23.29 31.71
CA ASP A 5 4.62 -24.46 32.60
C ASP A 5 5.14 -24.02 33.97
N GLU A 6 6.08 -23.06 33.96
CA GLU A 6 6.64 -22.51 35.20
C GLU A 6 5.62 -21.66 35.98
N VAL A 7 4.78 -20.89 35.28
CA VAL A 7 3.69 -20.12 35.90
C VAL A 7 2.64 -21.06 36.49
N ALA A 8 2.27 -22.13 35.78
CA ALA A 8 1.32 -23.13 36.27
C ALA A 8 1.82 -23.84 37.55
N ALA A 9 3.14 -23.99 37.69
CA ALA A 9 3.76 -24.55 38.88
C ALA A 9 3.82 -23.60 40.09
N LEU A 10 3.49 -22.31 39.92
CA LEU A 10 3.41 -21.37 41.05
C LEU A 10 2.15 -21.59 41.88
N PRO A 11 2.20 -21.38 43.22
CA PRO A 11 1.01 -21.43 44.06
C PRO A 11 0.02 -20.33 43.63
N GLY A 12 -1.15 -20.73 43.12
CA GLY A 12 -2.17 -19.82 42.59
C GLY A 12 -2.00 -19.44 41.11
N GLY A 13 -1.02 -20.00 40.40
CA GLY A 13 -0.75 -19.67 38.99
C GLY A 13 -1.67 -20.33 37.96
N ALA A 14 -2.52 -21.28 38.37
CA ALA A 14 -3.37 -22.07 37.46
C ALA A 14 -4.32 -21.23 36.61
N GLU A 15 -4.92 -20.17 37.18
CA GLU A 15 -5.83 -19.29 36.43
C GLU A 15 -5.08 -18.52 35.34
N LEU A 16 -3.92 -17.94 35.68
CA LEU A 16 -3.10 -17.20 34.72
C LEU A 16 -2.61 -18.12 33.60
N ALA A 17 -2.19 -19.35 33.91
CA ALA A 17 -1.79 -20.32 32.92
C ALA A 17 -2.93 -20.66 31.94
N ALA A 18 -4.16 -20.84 32.45
CA ALA A 18 -5.32 -21.08 31.58
C ALA A 18 -5.66 -19.89 30.66
N LEU A 19 -5.51 -18.64 31.15
CA LEU A 19 -5.69 -17.45 30.31
C LEU A 19 -4.58 -17.31 29.27
N ALA A 20 -3.35 -17.69 29.64
CA ALA A 20 -2.20 -17.63 28.76
C ALA A 20 -2.30 -18.64 27.61
N ASP A 21 -2.72 -19.88 27.89
CA ASP A 21 -2.96 -20.93 26.89
C ASP A 21 -4.00 -20.52 25.83
N ARG A 22 -5.08 -19.85 26.26
CA ARG A 22 -6.09 -19.29 25.34
C ARG A 22 -5.52 -18.25 24.38
N ILE A 23 -4.55 -17.45 24.83
CA ILE A 23 -3.89 -16.42 24.00
C ILE A 23 -2.79 -17.04 23.13
N GLU A 24 -2.08 -18.07 23.61
CA GLU A 24 -1.00 -18.72 22.87
C GLU A 24 -1.52 -19.39 21.59
N THR A 25 -2.68 -20.02 21.68
CA THR A 25 -3.37 -20.66 20.54
C THR A 25 -3.91 -19.66 19.51
N ALA A 26 -3.99 -18.37 19.83
CA ALA A 26 -4.44 -17.36 18.88
C ALA A 26 -3.45 -17.18 17.70
N GLN A 27 -4.00 -17.00 16.49
CA GLN A 27 -3.24 -16.90 15.24
C GLN A 27 -3.38 -15.50 14.60
N PRO A 28 -2.74 -14.45 15.16
CA PRO A 28 -2.84 -13.09 14.60
C PRO A 28 -2.34 -13.01 13.15
N GLN A 29 -1.31 -13.76 12.79
CA GLN A 29 -0.80 -13.79 11.42
C GLN A 29 -1.82 -14.35 10.41
N ALA A 30 -2.54 -15.42 10.77
CA ALA A 30 -3.57 -15.98 9.89
C ALA A 30 -4.69 -14.95 9.61
N VAL A 31 -5.05 -14.14 10.61
CA VAL A 31 -6.02 -13.04 10.45
C VAL A 31 -5.46 -11.96 9.50
N ARG A 32 -4.19 -11.57 9.65
CA ARG A 32 -3.53 -10.63 8.72
C ARG A 32 -3.48 -11.16 7.29
N ASP A 33 -3.21 -12.45 7.11
CA ASP A 33 -3.18 -13.05 5.77
C ASP A 33 -4.55 -13.05 5.10
N ILE A 34 -5.64 -13.12 5.88
CA ILE A 34 -7.01 -12.93 5.36
C ILE A 34 -7.23 -11.46 5.01
N ALA A 35 -6.84 -10.52 5.88
CA ALA A 35 -6.95 -9.09 5.60
C ALA A 35 -6.22 -8.69 4.31
N ASN A 36 -5.00 -9.18 4.11
CA ASN A 36 -4.20 -8.94 2.91
C ASN A 36 -4.89 -9.48 1.64
N ARG A 37 -5.52 -10.66 1.72
CA ARG A 37 -6.31 -11.21 0.60
C ARG A 37 -7.52 -10.33 0.26
N TRP A 38 -8.16 -9.73 1.26
CA TRP A 38 -9.29 -8.82 1.05
C TRP A 38 -8.82 -7.47 0.46
N LYS A 39 -7.68 -6.92 0.90
CA LYS A 39 -7.06 -5.74 0.27
C LYS A 39 -6.72 -6.00 -1.19
N HIS A 40 -6.18 -7.18 -1.50
CA HIS A 40 -5.89 -7.57 -2.89
C HIS A 40 -7.15 -7.64 -3.75
N ALA A 41 -8.21 -8.23 -3.20
CA ALA A 41 -9.51 -8.27 -3.88
C ALA A 41 -10.10 -6.86 -4.08
N ALA A 42 -9.96 -5.98 -3.09
CA ALA A 42 -10.39 -4.58 -3.19
C ALA A 42 -9.63 -3.82 -4.28
N GLY A 43 -8.30 -3.98 -4.32
CA GLY A 43 -7.44 -3.40 -5.35
C GLY A 43 -7.86 -3.85 -6.75
N LYS A 44 -8.00 -5.15 -6.98
CA LYS A 44 -8.48 -5.70 -8.25
C LYS A 44 -9.87 -5.17 -8.64
N CYS A 45 -10.78 -5.06 -7.68
CA CYS A 45 -12.11 -4.48 -7.92
C CYS A 45 -12.01 -3.01 -8.36
N GLY A 46 -11.17 -2.22 -7.69
CA GLY A 46 -10.88 -0.83 -8.06
C GLY A 46 -10.26 -0.72 -9.46
N ASP A 47 -9.26 -1.54 -9.77
CA ASP A 47 -8.59 -1.53 -11.07
C ASP A 47 -9.55 -1.84 -12.22
N GLN A 48 -10.37 -2.88 -12.08
CA GLN A 48 -11.37 -3.24 -13.09
C GLN A 48 -12.44 -2.16 -13.24
N THR A 49 -12.83 -1.52 -12.13
CA THR A 49 -13.75 -0.38 -12.14
C THR A 49 -13.16 0.81 -12.90
N ASN A 50 -11.87 1.09 -12.72
CA ASN A 50 -11.14 2.15 -13.43
C ASN A 50 -10.96 1.84 -14.92
N VAL A 51 -10.67 0.60 -15.28
CA VAL A 51 -10.59 0.15 -16.68
C VAL A 51 -11.95 0.30 -17.37
N LEU A 52 -13.02 -0.10 -16.68
CA LEU A 52 -14.39 0.05 -17.18
C LEU A 52 -14.74 1.52 -17.41
N GLN A 53 -14.44 2.38 -16.45
CA GLN A 53 -14.68 3.82 -16.56
C GLN A 53 -13.95 4.44 -17.75
N ARG A 54 -12.65 4.14 -17.92
CA ARG A 54 -11.85 4.61 -19.07
C ARG A 54 -12.43 4.14 -20.40
N SER A 55 -12.83 2.87 -20.49
CA SER A 55 -13.41 2.29 -21.70
C SER A 55 -14.73 2.96 -22.07
N VAL A 56 -15.57 3.26 -21.08
CA VAL A 56 -16.85 3.97 -21.29
C VAL A 56 -16.62 5.41 -21.72
N THR A 57 -15.64 6.12 -21.14
CA THR A 57 -15.28 7.48 -21.56
C THR A 57 -14.74 7.51 -22.99
N GLN A 58 -13.94 6.52 -23.39
CA GLN A 58 -13.47 6.42 -24.77
C GLN A 58 -14.63 6.17 -25.75
N LEU A 59 -15.59 5.33 -25.35
CA LEU A 59 -16.79 5.07 -26.15
C LEU A 59 -17.66 6.32 -26.28
N ASP A 60 -17.86 7.07 -25.20
CA ASP A 60 -18.61 8.35 -25.18
C ASP A 60 -18.04 9.37 -26.18
N GLY A 61 -16.71 9.45 -26.28
CA GLY A 61 -16.04 10.31 -27.26
C GLY A 61 -16.17 9.84 -28.72
N ALA A 62 -16.61 8.59 -28.97
CA ALA A 62 -16.77 8.01 -30.29
C ALA A 62 -18.23 7.75 -30.68
N TRP A 63 -19.14 7.73 -29.71
CA TRP A 63 -20.56 7.46 -29.85
C TRP A 63 -21.36 8.53 -29.11
N GLU A 64 -22.07 9.36 -29.88
CA GLU A 64 -22.85 10.47 -29.34
C GLU A 64 -24.36 10.26 -29.53
N GLY A 65 -25.17 10.91 -28.68
CA GLY A 65 -26.63 10.94 -28.76
C GLY A 65 -27.33 10.26 -27.57
N ARG A 66 -28.66 10.38 -27.50
CA ARG A 66 -29.45 9.96 -26.32
C ARG A 66 -29.22 8.52 -25.87
N SER A 67 -28.94 7.62 -26.81
CA SER A 67 -28.64 6.22 -26.51
C SER A 67 -27.25 6.06 -25.89
N ALA A 68 -26.26 6.82 -26.36
CA ALA A 68 -24.93 6.85 -25.75
C ALA A 68 -25.00 7.42 -24.33
N ASP A 69 -25.68 8.56 -24.14
CA ASP A 69 -25.88 9.19 -22.83
C ASP A 69 -26.52 8.22 -21.83
N GLY A 70 -27.55 7.48 -22.28
CA GLY A 70 -28.24 6.47 -21.48
C GLY A 70 -27.33 5.31 -21.08
N PHE A 71 -26.51 4.81 -22.01
CA PHE A 71 -25.54 3.75 -21.73
C PHE A 71 -24.46 4.23 -20.75
N VAL A 72 -23.88 5.41 -20.96
CA VAL A 72 -22.87 6.00 -20.08
C VAL A 72 -23.42 6.19 -18.66
N ALA A 73 -24.65 6.69 -18.53
CA ALA A 73 -25.33 6.85 -17.24
C ALA A 73 -25.54 5.50 -16.52
N TYR A 74 -25.93 4.45 -17.26
CA TYR A 74 -26.06 3.11 -16.70
C TYR A 74 -24.71 2.55 -16.25
N MET A 75 -23.68 2.66 -17.08
CA MET A 75 -22.33 2.20 -16.75
C MET A 75 -21.73 2.97 -15.57
N ALA A 76 -22.06 4.25 -15.38
CA ALA A 76 -21.69 4.99 -14.19
C ALA A 76 -22.27 4.36 -12.90
N ASN A 77 -23.47 3.78 -12.96
CA ASN A 77 -24.05 3.05 -11.82
C ASN A 77 -23.35 1.70 -11.58
N VAL A 78 -22.92 1.01 -12.64
CA VAL A 78 -22.06 -0.19 -12.54
C VAL A 78 -20.75 0.15 -11.81
N THR A 79 -20.10 1.24 -12.22
CA THR A 79 -18.86 1.74 -11.62
C THR A 79 -19.06 2.09 -10.14
N LYS A 80 -20.15 2.78 -9.77
CA LYS A 80 -20.48 3.07 -8.36
C LYS A 80 -20.65 1.80 -7.51
N CYS A 81 -21.26 0.74 -8.06
CA CYS A 81 -21.36 -0.56 -7.38
C CYS A 81 -19.98 -1.20 -7.16
N GLY A 82 -19.10 -1.11 -8.17
CA GLY A 82 -17.70 -1.55 -8.07
C GLY A 82 -16.92 -0.82 -6.99
N THR A 83 -17.06 0.52 -6.93
CA THR A 83 -16.46 1.35 -5.86
C THR A 83 -16.99 0.95 -4.48
N SER A 84 -18.31 0.80 -4.32
CA SER A 84 -18.92 0.40 -3.05
C SER A 84 -18.41 -0.98 -2.57
N MET A 85 -18.25 -1.93 -3.50
CA MET A 85 -17.68 -3.25 -3.20
C MET A 85 -16.21 -3.17 -2.78
N ALA A 86 -15.39 -2.41 -3.51
CA ALA A 86 -13.97 -2.22 -3.18
C ALA A 86 -13.81 -1.57 -1.79
N GLU A 87 -14.61 -0.55 -1.49
CA GLU A 87 -14.62 0.11 -0.18
C GLU A 87 -15.04 -0.85 0.94
N ALA A 88 -16.07 -1.66 0.72
CA ALA A 88 -16.50 -2.66 1.70
C ALA A 88 -15.42 -3.71 2.00
N LEU A 89 -14.70 -4.17 0.97
CA LEU A 89 -13.58 -5.10 1.10
C LEU A 89 -12.40 -4.48 1.86
N ASN A 90 -12.02 -3.24 1.53
CA ASN A 90 -10.96 -2.52 2.23
C ASN A 90 -11.29 -2.31 3.71
N ASN A 91 -12.50 -1.84 4.00
CA ASN A 91 -12.94 -1.59 5.36
C ASN A 91 -13.01 -2.89 6.19
N ALA A 92 -13.39 -4.01 5.57
CA ALA A 92 -13.32 -5.32 6.22
C ALA A 92 -11.89 -5.79 6.50
N ALA A 93 -10.95 -5.53 5.60
CA ALA A 93 -9.54 -5.80 5.85
C ALA A 93 -9.02 -4.97 7.03
N THR A 94 -9.40 -3.69 7.13
CA THR A 94 -9.07 -2.82 8.27
C THR A 94 -9.58 -3.39 9.60
N ASP A 95 -10.83 -3.87 9.64
CA ASP A 95 -11.39 -4.49 10.86
C ASP A 95 -10.61 -5.76 11.27
N LEU A 96 -10.24 -6.59 10.29
CA LEU A 96 -9.44 -7.79 10.51
C LEU A 96 -8.03 -7.44 11.01
N GLU A 97 -7.41 -6.39 10.50
CA GLU A 97 -6.10 -5.90 10.98
C GLU A 97 -6.17 -5.40 12.41
N ALA A 98 -7.23 -4.66 12.77
CA ALA A 98 -7.46 -4.23 14.13
C ALA A 98 -7.58 -5.43 15.09
N ALA A 99 -8.34 -6.47 14.70
CA ALA A 99 -8.44 -7.71 15.46
C ALA A 99 -7.09 -8.44 15.58
N ALA A 100 -6.33 -8.54 14.49
CA ALA A 100 -5.00 -9.16 14.52
C ALA A 100 -4.01 -8.40 15.43
N ASN A 101 -4.04 -7.07 15.41
CA ASN A 101 -3.20 -6.23 16.26
C ASN A 101 -3.57 -6.35 17.75
N ALA A 102 -4.87 -6.45 18.06
CA ALA A 102 -5.33 -6.71 19.42
C ALA A 102 -4.85 -8.08 19.93
N LEU A 103 -4.92 -9.12 19.09
CA LEU A 103 -4.40 -10.45 19.41
C LEU A 103 -2.87 -10.44 19.64
N GLU A 104 -2.11 -9.78 18.76
CA GLU A 104 -0.65 -9.63 18.91
C GLU A 104 -0.26 -8.90 20.20
N THR A 105 -0.98 -7.81 20.50
CA THR A 105 -0.79 -7.03 21.73
C THR A 105 -1.10 -7.88 22.96
N ALA A 106 -2.12 -8.74 22.87
CA ALA A 106 -2.48 -9.66 23.94
C ALA A 106 -1.40 -10.73 24.16
N LYS A 107 -0.85 -11.35 23.09
CA LYS A 107 0.27 -12.30 23.19
C LYS A 107 1.51 -11.67 23.83
N THR A 108 1.89 -10.48 23.35
CA THR A 108 3.04 -9.75 23.88
C THR A 108 2.85 -9.36 25.35
N SER A 109 1.66 -8.88 25.70
CA SER A 109 1.34 -8.47 27.08
C SER A 109 1.28 -9.66 28.03
N MET A 110 0.69 -10.78 27.60
CA MET A 110 0.64 -12.01 28.38
C MET A 110 2.05 -12.55 28.67
N SER A 111 2.93 -12.56 27.67
CA SER A 111 4.32 -12.99 27.84
C SER A 111 5.04 -12.14 28.89
N ARG A 112 4.89 -10.81 28.79
CA ARG A 112 5.44 -9.85 29.75
C ARG A 112 4.86 -10.02 31.17
N ILE A 113 3.56 -10.28 31.31
CA ILE A 113 2.92 -10.56 32.62
C ILE A 113 3.55 -11.82 33.24
N CYS A 114 3.67 -12.91 32.45
CA CYS A 114 4.26 -14.16 32.91
C CYS A 114 5.73 -13.99 33.32
N GLU A 115 6.55 -13.32 32.50
CA GLU A 115 7.96 -13.05 32.80
C GLU A 115 8.13 -12.21 34.06
N ASN A 116 7.34 -11.14 34.21
CA ASN A 116 7.37 -10.29 35.40
C ASN A 116 6.96 -11.06 36.66
N LEU A 117 5.93 -11.91 36.57
CA LEU A 117 5.50 -12.76 37.68
C LEU A 117 6.60 -13.75 38.08
N LEU A 118 7.19 -14.46 37.11
CA LEU A 118 8.28 -15.41 37.38
C LEU A 118 9.49 -14.72 38.01
N SER A 119 9.85 -13.53 37.52
CA SER A 119 10.92 -12.72 38.07
C SER A 119 10.64 -12.34 39.54
N ARG A 120 9.44 -11.79 39.82
CA ARG A 120 9.01 -11.44 41.19
C ARG A 120 9.00 -12.66 42.10
N ALA A 121 8.44 -13.78 41.66
CA ALA A 121 8.37 -15.02 42.44
C ALA A 121 9.77 -15.57 42.77
N ARG A 122 10.70 -15.57 41.81
CA ARG A 122 12.11 -15.97 42.03
C ARG A 122 12.80 -15.04 43.01
N GLN A 123 12.63 -13.73 42.87
CA GLN A 123 13.20 -12.74 43.78
C GLN A 123 12.68 -12.89 45.21
N THR A 124 11.37 -13.10 45.39
CA THR A 124 10.76 -13.32 46.71
C THR A 124 11.29 -14.58 47.38
N ARG A 125 11.42 -15.68 46.63
CA ARG A 125 12.01 -16.93 47.16
C ARG A 125 13.45 -16.72 47.62
N GLN A 126 14.24 -15.90 46.92
CA GLN A 126 15.60 -15.56 47.33
C GLN A 126 15.63 -14.66 48.57
N GLN A 127 14.78 -13.63 48.61
CA GLN A 127 14.74 -12.68 49.73
C GLN A 127 14.25 -13.32 51.03
N LEU A 128 13.26 -14.21 50.94
CA LEU A 128 12.61 -14.86 52.07
C LEU A 128 13.11 -16.31 52.29
N HIS A 129 14.32 -16.65 51.84
CA HIS A 129 14.84 -18.03 51.89
C HIS A 129 14.90 -18.66 53.29
N ASN A 130 14.92 -17.84 54.35
CA ASN A 130 14.91 -18.30 55.75
C ASN A 130 13.51 -18.32 56.38
N GLN A 131 12.48 -17.89 55.67
CA GLN A 131 11.10 -17.91 56.15
C GLN A 131 10.43 -19.26 55.86
N PRO A 132 9.34 -19.61 56.58
CA PRO A 132 8.52 -20.76 56.26
C PRO A 132 8.01 -20.72 54.81
N GLN A 133 8.01 -21.87 54.14
CA GLN A 133 7.59 -21.96 52.72
C GLN A 133 6.16 -21.44 52.51
N GLU A 134 5.25 -21.69 53.44
CA GLU A 134 3.85 -21.24 53.36
C GLU A 134 3.73 -19.71 53.34
N ASP A 135 4.59 -18.98 54.05
CA ASP A 135 4.60 -17.51 54.05
C ASP A 135 5.07 -16.98 52.69
N VAL A 136 6.08 -17.61 52.10
CA VAL A 136 6.57 -17.30 50.76
C VAL A 136 5.50 -17.59 49.70
N ASP A 137 4.84 -18.75 49.80
CA ASP A 137 3.79 -19.17 48.87
C ASP A 137 2.53 -18.30 48.97
N SER A 138 2.23 -17.76 50.16
CA SER A 138 1.16 -16.78 50.37
C SER A 138 1.43 -15.45 49.62
N VAL A 139 2.66 -14.94 49.66
CA VAL A 139 3.05 -13.75 48.89
C VAL A 139 2.98 -14.00 47.39
N ILE A 140 3.47 -15.15 46.93
CA ILE A 140 3.43 -15.53 45.50
C ILE A 140 1.99 -15.69 45.01
N ARG A 141 1.08 -16.24 45.83
CA ARG A 141 -0.38 -16.27 45.53
C ARG A 141 -0.93 -14.87 45.27
N GLY A 142 -0.52 -13.87 46.05
CA GLY A 142 -0.89 -12.47 45.83
C GLY A 142 -0.45 -11.95 44.47
N TYR A 143 0.79 -12.22 44.06
CA TYR A 143 1.29 -11.81 42.74
C TYR A 143 0.59 -12.55 41.60
N CYS A 144 0.27 -13.83 41.78
CA CYS A 144 -0.50 -14.59 40.79
C CYS A 144 -1.91 -14.02 40.61
N ALA A 145 -2.57 -13.60 41.70
CA ALA A 145 -3.90 -12.99 41.64
C ALA A 145 -3.90 -11.62 40.94
N GLU A 146 -2.88 -10.79 41.20
CA GLU A 146 -2.65 -9.51 40.51
C GLU A 146 -2.46 -9.75 39.00
N ALA A 147 -1.54 -10.63 38.64
CA ALA A 147 -1.24 -10.99 37.26
C ALA A 147 -2.45 -11.59 36.53
N ALA A 148 -3.26 -12.42 37.21
CA ALA A 148 -4.51 -12.96 36.66
C ALA A 148 -5.54 -11.86 36.39
N GLY A 149 -5.63 -10.84 37.26
CA GLY A 149 -6.48 -9.67 37.03
C GLY A 149 -6.10 -8.90 35.75
N ASP A 150 -4.82 -8.62 35.58
CA ASP A 150 -4.29 -7.95 34.38
C ASP A 150 -4.52 -8.78 33.12
N ALA A 151 -4.25 -10.09 33.20
CA ALA A 151 -4.47 -11.04 32.13
C ALA A 151 -5.95 -11.09 31.67
N ARG A 152 -6.91 -11.08 32.60
CA ARG A 152 -8.34 -11.03 32.25
C ARG A 152 -8.69 -9.78 31.45
N SER A 153 -8.17 -8.63 31.84
CA SER A 153 -8.38 -7.37 31.13
C SER A 153 -7.88 -7.45 29.69
N ILE A 154 -6.66 -7.99 29.50
CA ILE A 154 -6.05 -8.18 28.17
C ILE A 154 -6.85 -9.17 27.31
N VAL A 155 -7.26 -10.32 27.88
CA VAL A 155 -8.09 -11.31 27.17
C VAL A 155 -9.42 -10.68 26.74
N SER A 156 -10.07 -9.94 27.64
CA SER A 156 -11.36 -9.29 27.34
C SER A 156 -11.25 -8.24 26.23
N GLN A 157 -10.17 -7.46 26.21
CA GLN A 157 -9.91 -6.50 25.14
C GLN A 157 -9.71 -7.20 23.79
N ALA A 158 -8.95 -8.29 23.77
CA ALA A 158 -8.74 -9.09 22.56
C ALA A 158 -10.04 -9.73 22.05
N GLU A 159 -10.84 -10.32 22.95
CA GLU A 159 -12.17 -10.87 22.62
C GLU A 159 -13.09 -9.79 22.06
N THR A 160 -13.09 -8.59 22.65
CA THR A 160 -13.91 -7.47 22.18
C THR A 160 -13.52 -7.07 20.75
N ALA A 161 -12.22 -6.96 20.45
CA ALA A 161 -11.75 -6.60 19.11
C ALA A 161 -12.11 -7.68 18.06
N VAL A 162 -11.92 -8.96 18.39
CA VAL A 162 -12.28 -10.07 17.50
C VAL A 162 -13.78 -10.14 17.26
N ASN A 163 -14.60 -9.98 18.30
CA ASN A 163 -16.05 -9.99 18.19
C ASN A 163 -16.58 -8.77 17.42
N ALA A 164 -15.96 -7.60 17.59
CA ALA A 164 -16.28 -6.41 16.81
C ALA A 164 -16.03 -6.65 15.32
N ALA A 165 -14.85 -7.15 14.95
CA ALA A 165 -14.52 -7.48 13.56
C ALA A 165 -15.46 -8.56 12.99
N ALA A 166 -15.77 -9.60 13.75
CA ALA A 166 -16.74 -10.62 13.31
C ALA A 166 -18.14 -10.04 13.12
N GLY A 167 -18.56 -9.10 13.98
CA GLY A 167 -19.84 -8.41 13.89
C GLY A 167 -19.95 -7.51 12.67
N THR A 168 -18.92 -6.69 12.40
CA THR A 168 -18.89 -5.81 11.22
C THR A 168 -18.86 -6.62 9.92
N LEU A 169 -18.07 -7.70 9.86
CA LEU A 169 -18.04 -8.58 8.68
C LEU A 169 -19.41 -9.19 8.36
N LYS A 170 -20.19 -9.56 9.39
CA LYS A 170 -21.55 -10.09 9.21
C LYS A 170 -22.54 -9.04 8.69
N SER A 171 -22.39 -7.78 9.07
CA SER A 171 -23.33 -6.72 8.67
C SER A 171 -23.01 -6.09 7.32
N ARG A 172 -21.74 -6.13 6.88
CA ARG A 172 -21.26 -5.50 5.64
C ARG A 172 -22.05 -5.84 4.37
N PRO A 173 -22.42 -7.10 4.08
CA PRO A 173 -23.20 -7.41 2.88
C PRO A 173 -24.56 -6.68 2.81
N GLY A 174 -25.19 -6.42 3.96
CA GLY A 174 -26.46 -5.69 4.05
C GLY A 174 -26.28 -4.17 3.93
N ALA A 175 -25.09 -3.66 4.26
CA ALA A 175 -24.76 -2.23 4.19
C ALA A 175 -24.24 -1.79 2.81
N LEU A 176 -24.01 -2.73 1.88
CA LEU A 176 -23.58 -2.42 0.51
C LEU A 176 -24.64 -1.58 -0.21
N ASN A 177 -24.27 -0.35 -0.54
CA ASN A 177 -25.12 0.59 -1.27
C ASN A 177 -24.26 1.57 -2.08
N PRO A 178 -24.41 1.65 -3.42
CA PRO A 178 -25.24 0.78 -4.26
C PRO A 178 -24.61 -0.63 -4.40
N LYS A 179 -25.42 -1.62 -4.79
CA LYS A 179 -24.96 -3.01 -5.01
C LYS A 179 -25.27 -3.47 -6.43
N PHE A 180 -24.46 -4.38 -6.97
CA PHE A 180 -24.67 -4.88 -8.33
C PHE A 180 -26.06 -5.48 -8.54
N SER A 181 -26.61 -6.16 -7.53
CA SER A 181 -27.95 -6.73 -7.60
C SER A 181 -29.09 -5.70 -7.57
N SER A 182 -28.80 -4.41 -7.35
CA SER A 182 -29.79 -3.34 -7.44
C SER A 182 -29.75 -2.61 -8.79
N LEU A 183 -28.88 -3.02 -9.72
CA LEU A 183 -28.89 -2.50 -11.07
C LEU A 183 -30.10 -3.06 -11.84
N GLU A 184 -30.75 -2.20 -12.61
CA GLU A 184 -31.84 -2.60 -13.50
C GLU A 184 -31.33 -3.45 -14.66
N ASP A 185 -32.20 -4.23 -15.30
CA ASP A 185 -31.82 -5.04 -16.46
C ASP A 185 -31.36 -4.10 -17.60
N PRO A 186 -30.15 -4.28 -18.14
CA PRO A 186 -29.64 -3.43 -19.23
C PRO A 186 -30.51 -3.53 -20.50
N ASN A 187 -31.20 -4.65 -20.73
CA ASN A 187 -32.04 -4.85 -21.90
C ASN A 187 -33.37 -4.07 -21.85
N THR A 188 -33.73 -3.55 -20.67
CA THR A 188 -34.94 -2.75 -20.49
C THR A 188 -34.67 -1.24 -20.46
N GLN A 189 -33.41 -0.83 -20.63
CA GLN A 189 -33.00 0.56 -20.54
C GLN A 189 -33.22 1.33 -21.83
N SER A 190 -33.29 2.66 -21.73
CA SER A 190 -33.56 3.56 -22.86
C SER A 190 -32.50 3.54 -23.97
N PHE A 191 -31.29 3.07 -23.68
CA PHE A 191 -30.22 2.89 -24.66
C PHE A 191 -30.31 1.56 -25.43
N THR A 192 -31.21 0.67 -25.03
CA THR A 192 -31.47 -0.58 -25.74
C THR A 192 -32.72 -0.39 -26.62
N PRO A 193 -32.67 -0.71 -27.92
CA PRO A 193 -33.86 -0.65 -28.76
C PRO A 193 -34.94 -1.59 -28.24
N ALA A 194 -36.21 -1.16 -28.33
CA ALA A 194 -37.34 -2.04 -28.02
C ALA A 194 -37.30 -3.31 -28.90
N PRO A 195 -37.71 -4.48 -28.38
CA PRO A 195 -37.72 -5.73 -29.14
C PRO A 195 -38.40 -5.55 -30.52
N GLY A 196 -37.66 -5.85 -31.59
CA GLY A 196 -38.15 -5.72 -32.97
C GLY A 196 -37.97 -4.35 -33.64
N LYS A 197 -37.31 -3.37 -32.99
CA LYS A 197 -36.92 -2.11 -33.64
C LYS A 197 -35.41 -2.06 -33.89
N PRO A 198 -34.93 -1.89 -35.14
CA PRO A 198 -33.50 -1.74 -35.41
C PRO A 198 -32.98 -0.37 -34.94
N VAL A 199 -31.71 -0.31 -34.54
CA VAL A 199 -30.99 0.96 -34.32
C VAL A 199 -30.41 1.40 -35.64
N GLU A 200 -30.78 2.60 -36.11
CA GLU A 200 -30.12 3.24 -37.24
C GLU A 200 -28.87 3.96 -36.75
N TRP A 201 -27.70 3.38 -37.05
CA TRP A 201 -26.41 4.03 -36.84
C TRP A 201 -26.05 4.84 -38.08
N ALA A 202 -26.03 6.17 -37.95
CA ALA A 202 -25.52 7.07 -38.98
C ALA A 202 -24.14 7.59 -38.54
N PRO A 203 -23.05 7.21 -39.22
CA PRO A 203 -21.71 7.73 -38.92
C PRO A 203 -21.65 9.23 -39.18
N THR A 204 -21.09 9.99 -38.24
CA THR A 204 -20.75 11.40 -38.48
C THR A 204 -19.53 11.46 -39.40
N PRO A 205 -19.56 12.22 -40.52
CA PRO A 205 -18.40 12.38 -41.38
C PRO A 205 -17.23 13.01 -40.60
N PRO A 206 -15.97 12.63 -40.88
CA PRO A 206 -14.82 13.32 -40.31
C PRO A 206 -14.83 14.81 -40.71
N PRO A 207 -14.31 15.72 -39.87
CA PRO A 207 -14.18 17.13 -40.20
C PRO A 207 -13.35 17.30 -41.47
N ASP A 208 -13.79 18.20 -42.36
CA ASP A 208 -13.10 18.50 -43.61
C ASP A 208 -11.76 19.21 -43.34
N ASP A 209 -10.64 18.59 -43.74
CA ASP A 209 -9.26 19.09 -43.54
C ASP A 209 -8.96 20.37 -44.37
N SER A 210 -9.96 20.90 -45.07
CA SER A 210 -9.87 22.01 -46.03
C SER A 210 -9.62 23.40 -45.40
N THR A 211 -9.44 23.51 -44.08
CA THR A 211 -9.17 24.81 -43.39
C THR A 211 -7.83 24.90 -42.66
N LYS A 212 -6.93 23.93 -42.82
CA LYS A 212 -5.58 24.05 -42.24
C LYS A 212 -4.70 24.97 -43.10
N ALA A 213 -4.58 26.23 -42.69
CA ALA A 213 -3.67 27.20 -43.29
C ALA A 213 -2.22 26.65 -43.23
N SER A 214 -1.59 26.50 -44.40
CA SER A 214 -0.17 26.18 -44.52
C SER A 214 0.69 27.37 -44.12
N SER A 215 1.61 27.17 -43.18
CA SER A 215 2.77 28.04 -43.00
C SER A 215 4.05 27.22 -42.93
N THR A 216 4.64 27.02 -44.11
CA THR A 216 6.03 26.61 -44.29
C THR A 216 6.94 27.83 -44.12
N SER A 217 7.83 27.83 -43.12
CA SER A 217 9.20 28.37 -43.24
C SER A 217 9.94 28.30 -41.91
N ASP A 218 10.95 27.43 -41.84
CA ASP A 218 12.03 27.47 -40.85
C ASP A 218 12.75 28.83 -40.83
N PRO A 219 13.40 29.18 -39.70
CA PRO A 219 14.72 29.79 -39.81
C PRO A 219 15.79 29.13 -38.93
N ARG A 220 16.93 28.88 -39.58
CA ARG A 220 18.24 28.44 -39.07
C ARG A 220 18.97 29.58 -38.30
N PRO A 221 19.90 29.28 -37.35
CA PRO A 221 20.44 30.27 -36.41
C PRO A 221 21.83 30.85 -36.80
N ALA A 222 22.17 32.06 -36.28
CA ALA A 222 23.53 32.60 -36.03
C ALA A 222 23.47 34.06 -35.46
N PRO A 223 24.57 34.72 -35.02
CA PRO A 223 25.54 34.42 -33.96
C PRO A 223 25.72 35.61 -32.96
N ALA A 224 26.65 35.51 -32.00
CA ALA A 224 26.75 36.34 -30.79
C ALA A 224 27.69 37.58 -30.81
N THR A 225 27.44 38.48 -29.83
CA THR A 225 28.31 39.50 -29.14
C THR A 225 28.53 40.91 -29.74
N PRO A 226 28.94 41.96 -28.97
CA PRO A 226 28.90 42.24 -27.50
C PRO A 226 28.55 43.71 -27.05
N SER A 227 28.40 43.89 -25.72
CA SER A 227 28.65 45.13 -24.90
C SER A 227 27.68 46.33 -25.07
N ASN A 228 27.34 47.18 -24.08
CA ASN A 228 27.95 47.56 -22.80
C ASN A 228 26.96 48.42 -21.94
N ASN A 229 27.29 48.61 -20.65
CA ASN A 229 26.78 49.62 -19.68
C ASN A 229 25.31 49.49 -19.23
N GLY A 230 24.94 49.46 -17.95
CA GLY A 230 25.53 49.92 -16.67
C GLY A 230 24.34 50.47 -15.85
N GLY A 231 24.22 50.44 -14.53
CA GLY A 231 25.02 49.99 -13.40
C GLY A 231 24.23 50.34 -12.11
N GLY A 232 24.69 49.81 -10.97
CA GLY A 232 24.30 50.23 -9.61
C GLY A 232 23.06 49.52 -9.04
N GLY A 233 23.07 48.91 -7.86
CA GLY A 233 24.04 48.87 -6.76
C GLY A 233 23.25 48.66 -5.45
N GLY A 234 23.73 47.82 -4.53
CA GLY A 234 23.17 47.74 -3.17
C GLY A 234 23.24 46.36 -2.51
N ALA A 235 24.34 46.11 -1.79
CA ALA A 235 24.49 45.10 -0.74
C ALA A 235 23.64 45.51 0.50
N SER A 236 23.41 44.79 1.61
CA SER A 236 23.92 43.57 2.25
C SER A 236 23.05 43.29 3.49
N GLY A 237 23.09 42.05 4.01
CA GLY A 237 22.77 41.69 5.40
C GLY A 237 21.28 41.38 5.66
N GLY A 238 20.87 40.35 6.39
CA GLY A 238 21.58 39.39 7.22
C GLY A 238 20.63 38.94 8.34
N GLY A 239 20.48 37.62 8.53
CA GLY A 239 20.24 36.99 9.83
C GLY A 239 18.83 36.95 10.44
N GLY A 240 18.39 35.74 10.76
CA GLY A 240 17.39 35.40 11.79
C GLY A 240 15.97 35.27 11.24
N GLY A 241 15.25 34.15 11.37
CA GLY A 241 15.37 33.02 12.26
C GLY A 241 14.02 32.78 12.92
N GLY A 242 13.48 31.56 12.78
CA GLY A 242 12.46 31.03 13.69
C GLY A 242 11.13 30.64 13.08
N GLU A 243 10.63 29.50 13.57
CA GLU A 243 9.28 28.91 13.44
C GLU A 243 9.04 28.12 12.14
N GLY A 244 8.94 26.77 12.12
CA GLY A 244 8.68 25.79 13.17
C GLY A 244 7.60 24.83 12.65
N GLY A 245 7.97 23.60 12.29
CA GLY A 245 7.00 22.60 11.80
C GLY A 245 7.60 21.21 11.56
N GLY A 246 7.70 20.42 12.65
CA GLY A 246 7.68 18.95 12.69
C GLY A 246 8.42 18.17 11.60
N GLY A 247 9.74 18.04 11.73
CA GLY A 247 10.53 17.08 10.93
C GLY A 247 10.33 15.64 11.42
N MET A 248 9.72 14.79 10.60
CA MET A 248 9.90 13.34 10.67
C MET A 248 11.36 13.01 10.32
N GLY A 249 12.23 12.99 11.33
CA GLY A 249 13.61 12.53 11.16
C GLY A 249 13.65 11.05 10.79
N GLY A 250 14.26 10.71 9.65
CA GLY A 250 14.48 9.31 9.22
C GLY A 250 13.97 8.94 7.83
N LEU A 251 13.47 9.88 7.03
CA LEU A 251 12.90 9.61 5.70
C LEU A 251 13.79 10.07 4.53
N GLY A 252 15.08 10.34 4.74
CA GLY A 252 15.97 10.81 3.69
C GLY A 252 15.63 12.20 3.11
N SER A 253 16.34 12.57 2.05
CA SER A 253 16.22 13.84 1.33
C SER A 253 14.90 14.05 0.59
N SER A 254 14.23 12.96 0.18
CA SER A 254 12.96 13.03 -0.56
C SER A 254 11.71 12.99 0.34
N GLY A 255 11.88 12.85 1.66
CA GLY A 255 10.78 12.87 2.62
C GLY A 255 9.82 11.68 2.52
N GLY A 256 8.65 11.82 3.14
CA GLY A 256 7.56 10.85 3.09
C GLY A 256 6.69 10.99 1.84
N PRO A 257 5.79 10.02 1.58
CA PRO A 257 4.90 10.09 0.43
C PRO A 257 3.99 11.32 0.49
N PRO A 258 3.52 11.84 -0.65
CA PRO A 258 2.59 12.96 -0.71
C PRO A 258 1.34 12.67 0.13
N SER A 259 0.80 13.69 0.81
CA SER A 259 -0.46 13.57 1.53
C SER A 259 -1.63 13.50 0.54
N GLY A 260 -2.04 12.28 0.19
CA GLY A 260 -3.11 12.02 -0.77
C GLY A 260 -3.12 10.55 -1.20
N SER A 261 -4.22 10.13 -1.85
CA SER A 261 -4.25 8.84 -2.53
C SER A 261 -3.17 8.79 -3.61
N PRO A 262 -2.56 7.62 -3.87
CA PRO A 262 -1.69 7.40 -5.02
C PRO A 262 -2.20 8.07 -6.30
N PRO A 263 -1.32 8.62 -7.16
CA PRO A 263 -1.75 9.19 -8.44
C PRO A 263 -2.63 8.21 -9.22
N PRO A 264 -3.72 8.68 -9.86
CA PRO A 264 -4.60 7.81 -10.64
C PRO A 264 -3.85 7.24 -11.85
N GLY A 265 -4.03 5.94 -12.11
CA GLY A 265 -3.40 5.21 -13.22
C GLY A 265 -3.38 3.72 -12.92
N ASN A 266 -3.18 2.88 -13.94
CA ASN A 266 -2.80 1.48 -13.70
C ASN A 266 -1.28 1.33 -13.87
N VAL A 267 -0.68 0.40 -13.12
CA VAL A 267 0.77 0.18 -13.15
C VAL A 267 1.25 -0.16 -14.56
N GLU A 268 0.44 -0.86 -15.37
CA GLU A 268 0.79 -1.19 -16.75
C GLU A 268 0.98 0.08 -17.61
N GLU A 269 0.15 1.11 -17.46
CA GLU A 269 0.30 2.41 -18.13
C GLU A 269 1.60 3.09 -17.70
N TRP A 270 1.90 3.10 -16.39
CA TRP A 270 3.15 3.67 -15.89
C TRP A 270 4.38 2.92 -16.41
N ILE A 271 4.30 1.58 -16.51
CA ILE A 271 5.35 0.77 -17.11
C ILE A 271 5.52 1.12 -18.59
N ARG A 272 4.43 1.17 -19.37
CA ARG A 272 4.48 1.50 -20.81
C ARG A 272 5.02 2.91 -21.05
N GLU A 273 4.63 3.87 -20.23
CA GLU A 273 5.16 5.23 -20.28
C GLU A 273 6.66 5.28 -19.94
N ALA A 274 7.06 4.61 -18.86
CA ALA A 274 8.47 4.50 -18.48
C ALA A 274 9.30 3.82 -19.58
N ILE A 275 8.81 2.74 -20.20
CA ILE A 275 9.47 2.06 -21.33
C ILE A 275 9.69 3.03 -22.48
N LYS A 276 8.68 3.82 -22.88
CA LYS A 276 8.83 4.82 -23.96
C LYS A 276 9.93 5.83 -23.65
N ILE A 277 9.98 6.34 -22.41
CA ILE A 277 10.98 7.31 -21.97
C ILE A 277 12.38 6.66 -21.92
N LEU A 278 12.49 5.45 -21.38
CA LEU A 278 13.72 4.69 -21.29
C LEU A 278 14.30 4.36 -22.67
N GLN A 279 13.45 3.95 -23.62
CA GLN A 279 13.81 3.72 -25.02
C GLN A 279 14.35 4.99 -25.69
N ALA A 280 13.65 6.12 -25.51
CA ALA A 280 14.09 7.41 -26.04
C ALA A 280 15.45 7.85 -25.47
N ASN A 281 15.84 7.33 -24.31
CA ASN A 281 17.12 7.58 -23.64
C ASN A 281 18.15 6.45 -23.84
N GLY A 282 17.92 5.55 -24.80
CA GLY A 282 18.90 4.54 -25.21
C GLY A 282 19.01 3.32 -24.29
N ILE A 283 18.06 3.13 -23.37
CA ILE A 283 17.98 1.90 -22.57
C ILE A 283 17.25 0.84 -23.39
N PRO A 284 17.82 -0.37 -23.58
CA PRO A 284 17.25 -1.40 -24.45
C PRO A 284 16.12 -2.16 -23.73
N VAL A 285 15.05 -1.45 -23.40
CA VAL A 285 13.80 -2.01 -22.90
C VAL A 285 12.73 -1.96 -23.98
N THR A 286 11.82 -2.92 -24.01
CA THR A 286 10.71 -2.96 -24.96
C THR A 286 9.42 -3.38 -24.26
N GLU A 287 8.29 -3.40 -24.98
CA GLU A 287 7.03 -3.91 -24.43
C GLU A 287 7.12 -5.37 -23.98
N GLU A 288 8.06 -6.15 -24.52
CA GLU A 288 8.31 -7.52 -24.06
C GLU A 288 8.80 -7.56 -22.59
N ASN A 289 9.33 -6.45 -22.07
CA ASN A 289 9.82 -6.35 -20.70
C ASN A 289 8.76 -5.93 -19.67
N ILE A 290 7.50 -5.74 -20.11
CA ILE A 290 6.41 -5.33 -19.21
C ILE A 290 6.23 -6.35 -18.08
N ASP A 291 6.28 -7.64 -18.41
CA ASP A 291 6.07 -8.71 -17.43
C ASP A 291 7.18 -8.76 -16.37
N GLU A 292 8.44 -8.54 -16.75
CA GLU A 292 9.56 -8.45 -15.80
C GLU A 292 9.42 -7.25 -14.87
N ILE A 293 9.12 -6.07 -15.42
CA ILE A 293 8.98 -4.84 -14.63
C ILE A 293 7.77 -4.97 -13.69
N TRP A 294 6.64 -5.44 -14.20
CA TRP A 294 5.45 -5.71 -13.39
C TRP A 294 5.73 -6.70 -12.28
N LYS A 295 6.47 -7.78 -12.55
CA LYS A 295 6.80 -8.78 -11.53
C LYS A 295 7.71 -8.24 -10.43
N ILE A 296 8.65 -7.36 -10.77
CA ILE A 296 9.44 -6.64 -9.75
C ILE A 296 8.49 -5.76 -8.91
N ILE A 297 7.67 -4.92 -9.55
CA ILE A 297 6.74 -4.02 -8.84
C ILE A 297 5.77 -4.78 -7.92
N GLU A 298 5.23 -5.90 -8.40
CA GLU A 298 4.33 -6.76 -7.61
C GLU A 298 5.02 -7.25 -6.32
N LYS A 299 6.29 -7.64 -6.41
CA LYS A 299 7.06 -8.17 -5.28
C LYS A 299 7.60 -7.08 -4.35
N GLU A 300 7.99 -5.94 -4.90
CA GLU A 300 8.60 -4.85 -4.15
C GLU A 300 7.57 -3.96 -3.44
N SER A 301 6.45 -3.64 -4.11
CA SER A 301 5.48 -2.66 -3.62
C SER A 301 4.02 -3.11 -3.71
N SER A 302 3.76 -4.28 -4.29
CA SER A 302 2.39 -4.72 -4.64
C SER A 302 1.64 -3.70 -5.52
N GLY A 303 2.36 -2.91 -6.32
CA GLY A 303 1.78 -1.88 -7.18
C GLY A 303 1.44 -0.55 -6.50
N ASN A 304 1.84 -0.36 -5.24
CA ASN A 304 1.59 0.89 -4.51
C ASN A 304 2.73 1.91 -4.72
N PRO A 305 2.52 3.05 -5.42
CA PRO A 305 3.57 4.04 -5.65
C PRO A 305 3.92 4.84 -4.39
N HIS A 306 3.12 4.77 -3.32
CA HIS A 306 3.43 5.35 -2.01
C HIS A 306 3.97 4.30 -1.03
N ALA A 307 4.39 3.11 -1.51
CA ALA A 307 5.00 2.09 -0.66
C ALA A 307 6.31 2.59 -0.03
N ILE A 308 6.48 2.33 1.26
CA ILE A 308 7.69 2.65 2.01
C ILE A 308 8.08 1.48 2.90
N ASN A 309 9.34 1.06 2.81
CA ASN A 309 9.91 0.06 3.70
C ASN A 309 10.55 0.74 4.91
N LEU A 310 10.03 0.48 6.12
CA LEU A 310 10.53 1.06 7.38
C LEU A 310 11.23 0.06 8.30
N TRP A 311 11.47 -1.18 7.86
CA TRP A 311 11.92 -2.27 8.74
C TRP A 311 13.35 -2.76 8.44
N ASP A 312 13.89 -2.44 7.27
CA ASP A 312 15.21 -2.89 6.83
C ASP A 312 16.38 -2.03 7.37
N SER A 313 17.61 -2.43 7.05
CA SER A 313 18.82 -1.69 7.45
C SER A 313 18.89 -0.29 6.84
N ASN A 314 18.25 -0.06 5.68
CA ASN A 314 18.22 1.24 5.02
C ASN A 314 17.29 2.21 5.76
N ALA A 315 16.15 1.72 6.23
CA ALA A 315 15.25 2.47 7.10
C ALA A 315 15.92 2.82 8.44
N GLN A 316 16.68 1.89 9.03
CA GLN A 316 17.49 2.15 10.24
C GLN A 316 18.58 3.20 9.99
N ALA A 317 19.15 3.24 8.78
CA ALA A 317 20.09 4.27 8.34
C ALA A 317 19.42 5.60 7.94
N GLY A 318 18.09 5.70 8.04
CA GLY A 318 17.32 6.91 7.72
C GLY A 318 17.11 7.17 6.22
N THR A 319 17.34 6.18 5.37
CA THR A 319 17.12 6.25 3.91
C THR A 319 16.29 5.06 3.43
N PRO A 320 15.02 4.95 3.84
CA PRO A 320 14.16 3.82 3.51
C PRO A 320 13.93 3.69 1.99
N SER A 321 13.65 2.46 1.54
CA SER A 321 13.24 2.16 0.17
C SER A 321 11.80 2.61 -0.10
N LYS A 322 11.55 3.17 -1.29
CA LYS A 322 10.31 3.91 -1.62
C LYS A 322 9.81 3.66 -3.04
N GLY A 323 8.50 3.76 -3.20
CA GLY A 323 7.81 3.72 -4.49
C GLY A 323 7.74 2.33 -5.11
N LEU A 324 7.34 2.27 -6.37
CA LEU A 324 6.98 1.03 -7.07
C LEU A 324 8.11 -0.01 -7.12
N MET A 325 9.32 0.46 -7.39
CA MET A 325 10.55 -0.33 -7.52
C MET A 325 11.38 -0.36 -6.23
N GLN A 326 10.85 0.19 -5.12
CA GLN A 326 11.53 0.26 -3.82
C GLN A 326 12.96 0.85 -3.90
N CYS A 327 13.10 2.00 -4.55
CA CYS A 327 14.38 2.71 -4.62
C CYS A 327 14.68 3.47 -3.31
N ILE A 328 15.93 3.45 -2.84
CA ILE A 328 16.44 4.40 -1.84
C ILE A 328 16.86 5.72 -2.52
N ASP A 329 16.90 6.81 -1.76
CA ASP A 329 17.22 8.16 -2.26
C ASP A 329 18.52 8.25 -3.06
N SER A 330 19.59 7.57 -2.62
CA SER A 330 20.88 7.58 -3.31
C SER A 330 20.81 6.87 -4.66
N THR A 331 20.16 5.70 -4.70
CA THR A 331 19.94 4.94 -5.94
C THR A 331 19.08 5.72 -6.92
N PHE A 332 17.96 6.29 -6.44
CA PHE A 332 17.07 7.10 -7.27
C PHE A 332 17.82 8.30 -7.86
N ASN A 333 18.55 9.06 -7.04
CA ASN A 333 19.28 10.23 -7.51
C ASN A 333 20.41 9.91 -8.50
N ALA A 334 21.05 8.75 -8.38
CA ALA A 334 22.07 8.31 -9.32
C ALA A 334 21.49 7.81 -10.67
N HIS A 335 20.25 7.31 -10.68
CA HIS A 335 19.66 6.63 -11.84
C HIS A 335 18.42 7.32 -12.40
N LYS A 336 18.00 8.47 -11.87
CA LYS A 336 16.96 9.29 -12.50
C LYS A 336 17.41 9.93 -13.81
N LEU A 337 16.45 10.25 -14.67
CA LEU A 337 16.68 11.04 -15.88
C LEU A 337 16.44 12.52 -15.60
N PRO A 338 17.06 13.45 -16.36
CA PRO A 338 16.72 14.87 -16.29
C PRO A 338 15.21 15.07 -16.51
N GLY A 339 14.54 15.83 -15.64
CA GLY A 339 13.09 16.02 -15.67
C GLY A 339 12.28 14.99 -14.88
N HIS A 340 12.89 13.90 -14.41
CA HIS A 340 12.26 12.81 -13.66
C HIS A 340 12.75 12.78 -12.20
N GLY A 341 12.42 13.82 -11.45
CA GLY A 341 13.00 14.11 -10.14
C GLY A 341 12.22 13.60 -8.93
N ASP A 342 11.04 13.01 -9.12
CA ASP A 342 10.12 12.69 -8.03
C ASP A 342 10.09 11.18 -7.74
N ILE A 343 10.61 10.78 -6.58
CA ILE A 343 10.68 9.35 -6.19
C ILE A 343 9.30 8.72 -5.97
N TRP A 344 8.28 9.53 -5.70
CA TRP A 344 6.90 9.09 -5.47
C TRP A 344 6.07 9.09 -6.75
N ASN A 345 6.57 9.72 -7.82
CA ASN A 345 5.98 9.59 -9.13
C ASN A 345 6.23 8.16 -9.66
N PRO A 346 5.18 7.42 -10.05
CA PRO A 346 5.31 6.03 -10.44
C PRO A 346 6.23 5.84 -11.67
N VAL A 347 6.15 6.74 -12.65
CA VAL A 347 6.95 6.67 -13.88
C VAL A 347 8.42 6.95 -13.58
N ASP A 348 8.71 8.01 -12.82
CA ASP A 348 10.08 8.37 -12.43
C ASP A 348 10.75 7.25 -11.61
N ASN A 349 9.99 6.62 -10.71
CA ASN A 349 10.47 5.52 -9.87
C ASN A 349 10.80 4.27 -10.72
N ILE A 350 9.95 3.94 -11.71
CA ILE A 350 10.22 2.86 -12.68
C ILE A 350 11.47 3.18 -13.51
N ILE A 351 11.59 4.41 -14.02
CA ILE A 351 12.77 4.85 -14.79
C ILE A 351 14.05 4.62 -13.99
N ALA A 352 14.10 5.09 -12.74
CA ALA A 352 15.27 4.96 -11.90
C ALA A 352 15.58 3.50 -11.54
N GLY A 353 14.56 2.71 -11.17
CA GLY A 353 14.73 1.29 -10.82
C GLY A 353 15.21 0.43 -11.98
N VAL A 354 14.68 0.67 -13.19
CA VAL A 354 15.13 -0.05 -14.40
C VAL A 354 16.54 0.36 -14.78
N ARG A 355 16.89 1.64 -14.75
CA ARG A 355 18.27 2.10 -15.01
C ARG A 355 19.26 1.53 -13.99
N TYR A 356 18.87 1.41 -12.72
CA TYR A 356 19.66 0.72 -11.71
C TYR A 356 19.83 -0.77 -12.04
N THR A 357 18.77 -1.46 -12.43
CA THR A 357 18.82 -2.88 -12.83
C THR A 357 19.82 -3.11 -13.96
N PHE A 358 19.79 -2.27 -14.99
CA PHE A 358 20.72 -2.36 -16.12
C PHE A 358 22.16 -2.01 -15.73
N SER A 359 22.35 -0.95 -14.94
CA SER A 359 23.68 -0.51 -14.46
C SER A 359 24.35 -1.57 -13.56
N ARG A 360 23.58 -2.16 -12.64
CA ARG A 360 24.11 -3.04 -11.59
C ARG A 360 24.20 -4.51 -12.00
N TYR A 361 23.26 -4.97 -12.84
CA TYR A 361 23.08 -6.38 -13.16
C TYR A 361 23.17 -6.70 -14.66
N GLY A 362 23.34 -5.69 -15.53
CA GLY A 362 23.44 -5.90 -16.97
C GLY A 362 22.11 -6.20 -17.68
N GLY A 363 20.97 -5.99 -16.99
CA GLY A 363 19.62 -6.20 -17.53
C GLY A 363 18.76 -7.08 -16.61
N PHE A 364 17.52 -7.36 -17.04
CA PHE A 364 16.55 -8.12 -16.24
C PHE A 364 16.97 -9.57 -15.97
N GLU A 365 17.69 -10.22 -16.91
CA GLU A 365 18.22 -11.58 -16.71
C GLU A 365 19.23 -11.67 -15.55
N GLY A 366 19.96 -10.59 -15.30
CA GLY A 366 20.92 -10.49 -14.20
C GLY A 366 20.28 -10.11 -12.87
N HIS A 367 19.01 -9.68 -12.87
CA HIS A 367 18.32 -9.25 -11.66
C HIS A 367 18.15 -10.43 -10.69
N PRO A 368 18.62 -10.34 -9.44
CA PRO A 368 18.67 -11.48 -8.51
C PRO A 368 17.30 -12.10 -8.26
N GLY A 369 16.26 -11.29 -8.05
CA GLY A 369 14.90 -11.78 -7.87
C GLY A 369 14.30 -12.50 -9.08
N LEU A 370 14.50 -11.98 -10.29
CA LEU A 370 14.01 -12.62 -11.52
C LEU A 370 14.80 -13.90 -11.84
N LYS A 371 16.12 -13.88 -11.63
CA LYS A 371 17.01 -15.02 -11.81
C LYS A 371 16.73 -16.15 -10.82
N ALA A 372 16.47 -15.83 -9.56
CA ALA A 372 16.11 -16.83 -8.55
C ALA A 372 14.80 -17.54 -8.93
N MET A 373 13.80 -16.79 -9.38
CA MET A 373 12.52 -17.35 -9.82
C MET A 373 12.61 -18.17 -11.10
N SER A 374 13.44 -17.76 -12.08
CA SER A 374 13.64 -18.56 -13.29
C SER A 374 14.33 -19.90 -13.01
N GLN A 375 15.04 -20.01 -11.89
CA GLN A 375 15.65 -21.25 -11.38
C GLN A 375 14.76 -22.02 -10.39
N GLY A 376 13.50 -21.60 -10.20
CA GLY A 376 12.55 -22.26 -9.29
C GLY A 376 12.69 -21.89 -7.80
N GLY A 377 13.50 -20.88 -7.48
CA GLY A 377 13.68 -20.33 -6.13
C GLY A 377 12.69 -19.19 -5.79
N GLY A 378 12.72 -18.75 -4.52
CA GLY A 378 11.95 -17.59 -4.06
C GLY A 378 12.50 -16.26 -4.58
N TYR A 379 11.64 -15.23 -4.68
CA TYR A 379 12.06 -13.89 -5.07
C TYR A 379 13.02 -13.29 -4.03
N GLN A 380 14.13 -12.73 -4.50
CA GLN A 380 15.05 -11.93 -3.69
C GLN A 380 15.00 -10.49 -4.16
N GLY A 381 14.51 -9.62 -3.28
CA GLY A 381 14.50 -8.17 -3.48
C GLY A 381 15.88 -7.55 -3.31
N TYR A 382 15.89 -6.22 -3.31
CA TYR A 382 17.11 -5.39 -3.21
C TYR A 382 17.77 -5.36 -1.85
#